data_AF-A0A261BJB8-F1
#
_entry.id   AF-A0A261BJB8-F1
#
_cell.length_a   1.000
_cell.length_b   1.000
_cell.length_c   1.000
_cell.angle_alpha   90.00
_cell.angle_beta   90.00
_cell.angle_gamma   90.00
#
_symmetry.space_group_name_H-M   'P 1'
#
loop_
_entity.id
_entity.type
_entity.pdbx_description
1 polymer ?
#
loop_
_entity_poly.entity_id
_entity_poly.type
_entity_poly.pdbx_seq_one_letter_code
_entity_poly.pdbx_strand_id
1 'polypeptide(L)'
;MVTVHRSMNANAIIYSPQYPYYYPSKVNCTYHVPQRKGFQIIINSIVMDIGRDAILQIFESVEGKFEKRLIEMVTSVQKSIYVSSTASLLIYFSAGNNDVERRFLCKFSPFATKII
;
A
#
# COMPACT_ATOMS: atom_id res chain seq x y z
N MET A 1 -14.01 7.12 2.90
CA MET A 1 -13.82 7.64 1.54
C MET A 1 -12.73 6.80 0.87
N VAL A 2 -13.09 5.96 -0.09
CA VAL A 2 -12.13 5.07 -0.78
C VAL A 2 -11.57 5.86 -1.96
N THR A 3 -10.32 6.32 -1.87
CA THR A 3 -9.66 6.97 -3.00
C THR A 3 -8.96 5.90 -3.83
N VAL A 4 -9.56 5.50 -4.95
CA VAL A 4 -8.97 4.55 -5.90
C VAL A 4 -8.27 5.33 -7.02
N HIS A 5 -6.94 5.39 -7.01
CA HIS A 5 -6.17 5.88 -8.16
C HIS A 5 -5.87 4.72 -9.11
N ARG A 6 -6.61 4.65 -10.22
CA ARG A 6 -6.48 3.57 -11.21
C ARG A 6 -5.58 4.04 -12.35
N SER A 7 -4.38 3.48 -12.50
CA SER A 7 -3.61 3.59 -13.74
C SER A 7 -3.17 2.22 -14.21
N MET A 8 -3.77 1.77 -15.31
CA MET A 8 -3.51 0.46 -15.91
C MET A 8 -2.23 0.42 -16.75
N ASN A 9 -1.33 1.41 -16.66
CA ASN A 9 -0.02 1.40 -17.35
C ASN A 9 1.02 2.35 -16.73
N ALA A 10 0.69 3.09 -15.66
CA ALA A 10 1.59 4.07 -15.07
C ALA A 10 1.79 3.80 -13.58
N ASN A 11 2.91 4.28 -13.07
CA ASN A 11 3.18 4.35 -11.64
C ASN A 11 1.95 4.88 -10.90
N ALA A 12 1.53 4.21 -9.84
CA ALA A 12 0.48 4.68 -8.94
C ALA A 12 1.09 5.23 -7.65
N ILE A 13 0.39 6.13 -6.98
CA ILE A 13 0.80 6.63 -5.67
C ILE A 13 -0.40 6.49 -4.73
N ILE A 14 -0.15 5.93 -3.55
CA ILE A 14 -1.10 5.92 -2.44
C ILE A 14 -0.58 6.87 -1.37
N TYR A 15 -1.50 7.66 -0.85
CA TYR A 15 -1.26 8.61 0.21
C TYR A 15 -2.01 8.19 1.46
N SER A 16 -1.50 8.60 2.62
CA SER A 16 -2.29 8.58 3.84
C SER A 16 -3.57 9.40 3.69
N PRO A 17 -4.65 9.06 4.40
CA PRO A 17 -5.86 9.87 4.37
C PRO A 17 -5.54 11.32 4.74
N GLN A 18 -6.15 12.27 4.03
CA GLN A 18 -5.97 13.72 4.25
C GLN A 18 -4.59 14.29 3.91
N TYR A 19 -3.71 13.52 3.26
CA TYR A 19 -2.46 14.06 2.69
C TYR A 19 -2.71 15.32 1.84
N PRO A 20 -1.88 16.39 1.92
CA PRO A 20 -0.54 16.45 2.53
C PRO A 20 -0.51 16.60 4.04
N TYR A 21 -1.66 16.69 4.70
CA TYR A 21 -1.75 16.72 6.16
C TYR A 21 -1.55 15.32 6.75
N TYR A 22 -1.50 15.26 8.08
CA TYR A 22 -1.40 14.01 8.82
C TYR A 22 -2.67 13.18 8.72
N TYR A 23 -2.54 11.86 8.86
CA TYR A 23 -3.73 11.00 8.87
C TYR A 23 -4.54 11.20 10.16
N PRO A 24 -5.88 11.19 10.09
CA PRO A 24 -6.72 11.36 11.26
C PRO A 24 -6.68 10.14 12.19
N SER A 25 -7.01 10.35 13.46
CA SER A 25 -7.28 9.28 14.42
C SER A 25 -8.51 8.46 14.02
N LYS A 26 -8.55 7.19 14.42
CA LYS A 26 -9.69 6.26 14.31
C LYS A 26 -10.16 6.06 12.86
N VAL A 27 -9.21 6.01 11.92
CA VAL A 27 -9.48 5.82 10.50
C VAL A 27 -9.09 4.42 10.05
N ASN A 28 -9.92 3.85 9.17
CA ASN A 28 -9.64 2.60 8.48
C ASN A 28 -9.74 2.83 6.98
N CYS A 29 -8.72 2.42 6.23
CA CYS A 29 -8.65 2.59 4.79
C CYS A 29 -8.23 1.30 4.12
N THR A 30 -8.82 1.04 2.96
CA THR A 30 -8.52 -0.10 2.13
C THR A 30 -8.13 0.41 0.75
N TYR A 31 -6.94 0.04 0.28
CA TYR A 31 -6.44 0.41 -1.04
C TYR A 31 -6.27 -0.84 -1.90
N HIS A 32 -6.87 -0.82 -3.08
CA HIS A 32 -6.73 -1.87 -4.07
C HIS A 32 -5.77 -1.41 -5.16
N VAL A 33 -4.69 -2.17 -5.39
CA VAL A 33 -3.68 -1.87 -6.41
C VAL A 33 -3.63 -3.01 -7.42
N PRO A 34 -4.55 -3.03 -8.39
CA PRO A 34 -4.52 -4.01 -9.47
C PRO A 34 -3.49 -3.62 -10.54
N GLN A 35 -2.84 -4.62 -11.10
CA GLN A 35 -1.93 -4.51 -12.24
C GLN A 35 -2.32 -5.54 -13.32
N ARG A 36 -1.84 -5.32 -14.55
CA ARG A 36 -2.03 -6.26 -15.65
C ARG A 36 -1.36 -7.61 -15.34
N LYS A 37 -2.00 -8.70 -15.80
CA LYS A 37 -1.40 -10.04 -15.79
C LYS A 37 -0.02 -10.01 -16.47
N GLY A 38 0.93 -10.79 -15.93
CA GLY A 38 2.31 -10.84 -16.41
C GLY A 38 3.24 -9.77 -15.80
N PHE A 39 2.73 -8.90 -14.93
CA PHE A 39 3.52 -7.93 -14.20
C PHE A 39 3.45 -8.17 -12.69
N GLN A 40 4.56 -7.91 -12.03
CA GLN A 40 4.67 -7.73 -10.59
C GLN A 40 4.56 -6.24 -10.24
N ILE A 41 4.38 -5.94 -8.96
CA ILE A 41 4.27 -4.58 -8.43
C ILE A 41 5.44 -4.33 -7.49
N ILE A 42 6.27 -3.34 -7.83
CA ILE A 42 7.28 -2.81 -6.92
C ILE A 42 6.64 -1.69 -6.11
N ILE A 43 6.68 -1.80 -4.79
CA ILE A 43 6.28 -0.79 -3.82
C ILE A 43 7.53 -0.08 -3.34
N ASN A 44 7.56 1.23 -3.44
CA ASN A 44 8.61 2.08 -2.88
C ASN A 44 7.98 3.08 -1.90
N SER A 45 8.39 2.97 -0.64
CA SER A 45 8.04 3.94 0.39
C SER A 45 8.81 5.25 0.18
N ILE A 46 8.09 6.35 -0.06
CA ILE A 46 8.69 7.68 -0.19
C ILE A 46 8.64 8.39 1.16
N VAL A 47 7.48 8.36 1.81
CA VAL A 47 7.26 8.81 3.19
C VAL A 47 6.61 7.67 3.95
N MET A 48 7.11 7.35 5.14
CA MET A 48 6.53 6.32 5.99
C MET A 48 6.79 6.67 7.44
N ASP A 49 5.79 7.26 8.06
CA ASP A 49 5.75 7.48 9.49
C ASP A 49 4.42 6.91 9.99
N ILE A 50 4.49 5.71 10.56
CA ILE A 50 3.36 5.01 11.15
C ILE A 50 3.51 5.12 12.66
N GLY A 51 2.48 5.68 13.31
CA GLY A 51 2.44 5.86 14.75
C GLY A 51 2.22 4.55 15.49
N ARG A 52 2.49 4.56 16.80
CA ARG A 52 2.38 3.37 17.67
C ARG A 52 1.01 2.69 17.64
N ASP A 53 -0.06 3.48 17.53
CA ASP A 53 -1.43 2.98 17.48
C ASP A 53 -1.93 2.78 16.04
N ALA A 54 -1.02 2.79 15.05
CA ALA A 54 -1.35 2.61 13.65
C ALA A 54 -0.60 1.44 13.04
N ILE A 55 -1.18 0.88 11.99
CA ILE A 55 -0.66 -0.28 11.28
C ILE A 55 -1.00 -0.16 9.79
N LEU A 56 -0.02 -0.47 8.94
CA LEU A 56 -0.20 -0.65 7.51
C LEU A 56 0.11 -2.11 7.16
N GLN A 57 -0.89 -2.85 6.70
CA GLN A 57 -0.74 -4.24 6.29
C GLN A 57 -0.85 -4.34 4.77
N ILE A 58 0.13 -5.00 4.16
CA ILE A 58 0.18 -5.21 2.71
C ILE A 58 -0.05 -6.68 2.42
N PHE A 59 -1.08 -6.96 1.64
CA PHE A 59 -1.44 -8.31 1.22
C PHE A 59 -1.30 -8.46 -0.29
N GLU A 60 -0.84 -9.63 -0.70
CA GLU A 60 -0.99 -10.10 -2.07
C GLU A 60 -2.31 -10.82 -2.25
N SER A 61 -2.94 -10.58 -3.39
CA SER A 61 -4.09 -11.32 -3.87
C SER A 61 -3.76 -11.99 -5.20
N VAL A 62 -4.22 -13.22 -5.37
CA VAL A 62 -4.16 -13.94 -6.63
C VAL A 62 -5.54 -13.87 -7.27
N GLU A 63 -5.61 -13.44 -8.52
CA GLU A 63 -6.87 -13.36 -9.25
C GLU A 63 -7.56 -14.73 -9.30
N GLY A 64 -8.85 -14.79 -8.93
CA GLY A 64 -9.62 -16.03 -8.87
C GLY A 64 -9.43 -16.86 -7.59
N LYS A 65 -8.62 -16.41 -6.63
CA LYS A 65 -8.51 -17.01 -5.29
C LYS A 65 -9.03 -16.06 -4.22
N PHE A 66 -9.75 -16.59 -3.24
CA PHE A 66 -10.16 -15.85 -2.04
C PHE A 66 -9.01 -15.62 -1.04
N GLU A 67 -7.89 -16.31 -1.26
CA GLU A 67 -6.73 -16.25 -0.39
C GLU A 67 -5.98 -14.91 -0.53
N LYS A 68 -5.62 -14.34 0.61
CA LYS A 68 -4.74 -13.17 0.73
C LYS A 68 -3.53 -13.57 1.54
N ARG A 69 -2.33 -13.23 1.07
CA ARG A 69 -1.08 -13.50 1.77
C ARG A 69 -0.52 -12.20 2.31
N LEU A 70 -0.37 -12.08 3.63
CA LEU A 70 0.31 -10.93 4.24
C LEU A 70 1.79 -10.98 3.82
N ILE A 71 2.28 -9.91 3.21
CA ILE A 71 3.70 -9.79 2.83
C ILE A 71 4.46 -8.81 3.70
N GLU A 72 3.76 -7.85 4.31
CA GLU A 72 4.38 -6.88 5.20
C GLU A 72 3.37 -6.29 6.19
N MET A 73 3.83 -6.04 7.41
CA MET A 73 3.15 -5.31 8.47
C MET A 73 4.06 -4.16 8.95
N VAL A 74 3.75 -2.94 8.50
CA VAL A 74 4.51 -1.74 8.87
C VAL A 74 3.89 -1.09 10.11
N THR A 75 4.68 -0.98 11.18
CA THR A 75 4.26 -0.41 12.48
C THR A 75 5.15 0.75 12.95
N SER A 76 6.18 1.11 12.19
CA SER A 76 7.11 2.19 12.56
C SER A 76 7.66 2.93 11.34
N VAL A 77 8.53 3.91 11.59
CA VAL A 77 9.21 4.72 10.57
C VAL A 77 10.22 3.85 9.83
N GLN A 78 9.90 3.45 8.59
CA GLN A 78 10.82 2.70 7.76
C GLN A 78 10.65 3.01 6.26
N LYS A 79 11.75 3.34 5.58
CA LYS A 79 11.80 3.31 4.12
C LYS A 79 12.10 1.89 3.68
N SER A 80 11.24 1.36 2.82
CA SER A 80 11.34 -0.01 2.32
C SER A 80 10.95 -0.09 0.86
N ILE A 81 11.53 -1.08 0.18
CA ILE A 81 11.15 -1.50 -1.17
C ILE A 81 10.63 -2.94 -1.07
N TYR A 82 9.46 -3.19 -1.63
CA TYR A 82 8.84 -4.50 -1.68
C TYR A 82 8.54 -4.87 -3.13
N VAL A 83 8.78 -6.12 -3.50
CA VAL A 83 8.43 -6.64 -4.83
C VAL A 83 7.37 -7.71 -4.65
N SER A 84 6.20 -7.50 -5.25
CA SER A 84 5.12 -8.48 -5.16
C SER A 84 5.37 -9.69 -6.05
N SER A 85 4.85 -10.85 -5.65
CA SER A 85 4.81 -12.05 -6.48
C SER A 85 3.59 -12.09 -7.41
N THR A 86 2.58 -11.25 -7.15
CA THR A 86 1.33 -11.19 -7.90
C THR A 86 1.10 -9.83 -8.56
N ALA A 87 0.15 -9.79 -9.50
CA ALA A 87 -0.30 -8.56 -10.15
C ALA A 87 -1.38 -7.80 -9.34
N SER A 88 -1.63 -8.15 -8.08
CA SER A 88 -2.69 -7.51 -7.29
C SER A 88 -2.32 -7.41 -5.82
N LEU A 89 -2.29 -6.17 -5.32
CA LEU A 89 -2.08 -5.90 -3.91
C LEU A 89 -3.33 -5.31 -3.26
N LEU A 90 -3.50 -5.63 -1.98
CA LEU A 90 -4.51 -5.09 -1.11
C LEU A 90 -3.85 -4.55 0.15
N ILE A 91 -4.07 -3.27 0.44
CA ILE A 91 -3.42 -2.59 1.56
C ILE A 91 -4.50 -2.15 2.54
N TYR A 92 -4.31 -2.49 3.81
CA TYR A 92 -5.15 -2.04 4.90
C TYR A 92 -4.35 -1.10 5.78
N PHE A 93 -4.88 0.10 5.99
CA PHE A 93 -4.37 1.04 6.96
C PHE A 93 -5.39 1.20 8.07
N SER A 94 -4.95 1.04 9.31
CA SER A 94 -5.76 1.32 10.49
C SER A 94 -4.97 2.23 11.43
N ALA A 95 -5.60 3.29 11.92
CA ALA A 95 -5.04 4.15 12.94
C ALA A 95 -5.99 4.25 14.13
N GLY A 96 -5.47 4.03 15.33
CA GLY A 96 -6.07 4.37 16.61
C GLY A 96 -5.92 5.87 16.89
N ASN A 97 -5.24 6.25 17.96
CA ASN A 97 -4.97 7.66 18.24
C ASN A 97 -3.74 8.14 17.46
N ASN A 98 -3.86 9.29 16.81
CA ASN A 98 -2.76 9.95 16.13
C ASN A 98 -2.59 11.39 16.63
N ASP A 99 -1.89 11.52 17.75
CA ASP A 99 -1.66 12.82 18.40
C ASP A 99 -0.44 13.57 17.81
N VAL A 100 0.13 13.09 16.70
CA VAL A 100 1.35 13.63 16.08
C VAL A 100 1.14 13.68 14.56
N GLU A 101 1.80 14.63 13.88
CA GLU A 101 1.65 14.88 12.45
C GLU A 101 2.28 13.82 11.52
N ARG A 102 1.85 12.57 11.66
CA ARG A 102 2.36 11.42 10.91
C ARG A 102 1.65 11.21 9.57
N ARG A 103 2.38 10.73 8.58
CA ARG A 103 1.89 10.52 7.21
C ARG A 103 2.65 9.41 6.48
N PHE A 104 2.04 8.86 5.44
CA PHE A 104 2.71 7.92 4.54
C PHE A 104 2.38 8.22 3.07
N LEU A 105 3.31 7.86 2.20
CA LEU A 105 3.25 8.00 0.76
C LEU A 105 4.03 6.84 0.13
N CYS A 106 3.33 6.01 -0.63
CA CYS A 106 3.90 4.85 -1.32
C CYS A 106 3.73 4.99 -2.83
N LYS A 107 4.81 4.77 -3.58
CA LYS A 107 4.78 4.67 -5.03
C LYS A 107 4.76 3.20 -5.45
N PHE A 108 3.90 2.85 -6.40
CA PHE A 108 3.76 1.52 -6.97
C PHE A 108 4.12 1.58 -8.44
N SER A 109 4.94 0.65 -8.89
CA SER A 109 5.42 0.60 -10.28
C SER A 109 5.32 -0.81 -10.84
N PRO A 110 4.89 -0.98 -12.10
CA PRO A 110 4.88 -2.29 -12.75
C PRO A 110 6.31 -2.78 -12.99
N PHE A 111 6.54 -4.07 -12.76
CA PHE A 111 7.77 -4.77 -13.12
C PHE A 111 7.43 -5.99 -13.99
N ALA A 112 7.92 -6.02 -15.23
CA ALA A 112 7.63 -7.11 -16.14
C ALA A 112 8.32 -8.39 -15.65
N THR A 113 7.55 -9.46 -15.49
CA THR A 113 8.12 -10.76 -15.15
C THR A 113 8.77 -11.35 -16.40
N LYS A 114 10.08 -11.66 -16.37
CA LYS A 114 10.70 -12.43 -17.46
C LYS A 114 10.06 -13.82 -17.48
N ILE A 115 9.38 -14.14 -18.58
CA ILE A 115 9.01 -15.52 -18.90
C ILE A 115 10.32 -16.18 -19.35
N ILE A 116 10.85 -17.08 -18.54
CA ILE A 116 11.97 -17.96 -18.90
C ILE A 116 11.39 -19.20 -19.57
#